data_AF-A0AAI8D1L7-F1
#
_entry.id   AF-A0AAI8D1L7-F1
#
_cell.length_a   1.000
_cell.length_b   1.000
_cell.length_c   1.000
_cell.angle_alpha   90.00
_cell.angle_beta   90.00
_cell.angle_gamma   90.00
#
_symmetry.space_group_name_H-M   'P 1'
#
loop_
_entity.id
_entity.type
_entity.pdbx_description
1 polymer ?
#
loop_
_entity_poly.entity_id
_entity_poly.type
_entity_poly.pdbx_seq_one_letter_code
_entity_poly.pdbx_strand_id
1 'polypeptide(L)'
;MTQKAQALAAFNQLVTRSLVMLPVSSSDYHAAARLCDRTELGLRAGDSLHIAIAVSHGLTVATLDKVMATACSTIAHPIIAI
;
A
#
# COMPACT_ATOMS: atom_id res chain seq x y z
N MET A 1 6.23 26.08 -13.82
CA MET A 1 6.33 24.72 -14.43
C MET A 1 7.48 23.86 -13.87
N THR A 2 8.21 24.30 -12.82
CA THR A 2 9.47 23.65 -12.37
C THR A 2 9.30 22.61 -11.25
N GLN A 3 8.47 22.87 -10.22
CA GLN A 3 8.35 21.95 -9.07
C GLN A 3 7.74 20.59 -9.43
N LYS A 4 6.69 20.56 -10.27
CA LYS A 4 6.07 19.30 -10.73
C LYS A 4 7.08 18.40 -11.44
N ALA A 5 7.87 18.97 -12.35
CA ALA A 5 8.86 18.21 -13.11
C ALA A 5 9.99 17.69 -12.20
N GLN A 6 10.44 18.50 -11.24
CA GLN A 6 11.44 18.09 -10.24
C GLN A 6 10.92 16.96 -9.34
N ALA A 7 9.67 17.07 -8.85
CA ALA A 7 9.07 16.03 -8.02
C ALA A 7 8.93 14.70 -8.79
N LEU A 8 8.51 14.75 -10.05
CA LEU A 8 8.40 13.55 -10.88
C LEU A 8 9.78 12.92 -11.18
N ALA A 9 10.80 13.74 -11.43
CA ALA A 9 12.16 13.25 -11.64
C ALA A 9 12.73 12.58 -10.37
N ALA A 10 12.53 13.20 -9.19
CA ALA A 10 12.94 12.64 -7.91
C ALA A 10 12.21 11.33 -7.60
N PHE A 11 10.89 11.28 -7.85
CA PHE A 11 10.09 10.06 -7.69
C PHE A 11 10.61 8.92 -8.58
N ASN A 12 10.83 9.18 -9.87
CA ASN A 12 11.33 8.16 -10.80
C ASN A 12 12.74 7.66 -10.40
N GLN A 13 13.62 8.55 -9.91
CA GLN A 13 14.92 8.14 -9.38
C GLN A 13 14.78 7.25 -8.14
N LEU A 14 13.90 7.60 -7.20
CA LEU A 14 13.63 6.79 -6.01
C LEU A 14 13.12 5.39 -6.39
N VAL A 15 12.11 5.31 -7.27
CA VAL A 15 11.52 4.05 -7.71
C VAL A 15 12.55 3.15 -8.39
N THR A 16 13.37 3.71 -9.29
CA THR A 16 14.33 2.92 -10.07
C THR A 16 15.56 2.50 -9.30
N ARG A 17 15.98 3.25 -8.27
CA ARG A 17 17.25 3.00 -7.56
C ARG A 17 17.09 2.34 -6.20
N SER A 18 15.93 2.49 -5.56
CA SER A 18 15.78 2.15 -4.14
C SER A 18 14.63 1.20 -3.84
N LEU A 19 13.71 0.97 -4.79
CA LEU A 19 12.50 0.17 -4.56
C LEU A 19 12.47 -1.07 -5.44
N VAL A 20 11.91 -2.15 -4.90
CA VAL A 20 11.54 -3.35 -5.67
C VAL A 20 10.05 -3.29 -5.96
N MET A 21 9.68 -3.43 -7.23
CA MET A 21 8.27 -3.51 -7.64
C MET A 21 7.79 -4.95 -7.51
N LEU A 22 6.78 -5.16 -6.68
CA LEU A 22 6.15 -6.48 -6.53
C LEU A 22 5.08 -6.67 -7.63
N PRO A 23 5.03 -7.84 -8.27
CA PRO A 23 3.94 -8.16 -9.20
C PRO A 23 2.63 -8.31 -8.43
N VAL A 24 1.52 -8.01 -9.10
CA VAL A 24 0.17 -8.22 -8.54
C VAL A 24 -0.41 -9.50 -9.14
N SER A 25 -0.89 -10.39 -8.28
CA SER A 25 -1.55 -11.63 -8.66
C SER A 25 -3.08 -11.53 -8.60
N SER A 26 -3.80 -12.42 -9.28
CA SER A 26 -5.26 -12.53 -9.14
C SER A 26 -5.70 -12.80 -7.70
N SER A 27 -4.90 -13.54 -6.92
CA SER A 27 -5.18 -13.79 -5.50
C SER A 27 -5.11 -12.51 -4.65
N ASP A 28 -4.23 -11.57 -4.99
CA ASP A 28 -4.14 -10.29 -4.29
C ASP A 28 -5.41 -9.46 -4.52
N TYR A 29 -5.96 -9.46 -5.74
CA TYR A 29 -7.25 -8.80 -6.01
C TYR A 29 -8.41 -9.42 -5.23
N HIS A 30 -8.47 -10.74 -5.13
CA HIS A 30 -9.51 -11.39 -4.31
C HIS A 30 -9.36 -11.09 -2.82
N ALA A 31 -8.14 -11.05 -2.31
CA ALA A 31 -7.88 -10.65 -0.93
C ALA A 31 -8.21 -9.18 -0.68
N ALA A 32 -7.86 -8.30 -1.62
CA ALA A 32 -8.19 -6.88 -1.58
C ALA A 32 -9.70 -6.65 -1.57
N ALA A 33 -10.47 -7.39 -2.38
CA ALA A 33 -11.93 -7.30 -2.37
C ALA A 33 -12.52 -7.63 -0.99
N ARG A 34 -12.01 -8.68 -0.32
CA ARG A 34 -12.44 -9.03 1.05
C ARG A 34 -12.07 -7.97 2.07
N LEU A 35 -10.91 -7.31 1.93
CA LEU A 35 -10.52 -6.20 2.80
C LEU A 35 -11.39 -4.96 2.56
N CYS A 36 -11.69 -4.64 1.30
CA CYS A 36 -12.51 -3.50 0.92
C CYS A 36 -13.97 -3.65 1.33
N ASP A 37 -14.49 -4.87 1.37
CA ASP A 37 -15.86 -5.19 1.78
C ASP A 37 -16.09 -5.03 3.30
N ARG A 38 -15.00 -5.02 4.08
CA ARG A 38 -15.02 -4.77 5.52
C ARG A 38 -15.14 -3.28 5.80
N THR A 39 -16.39 -2.81 5.85
CA THR A 39 -16.71 -1.38 6.05
C THR A 39 -16.05 -0.77 7.27
N GLU A 40 -15.80 -1.56 8.33
CA GLU A 40 -15.10 -1.11 9.54
C GLU A 40 -13.63 -0.73 9.31
N LEU A 41 -13.01 -1.19 8.22
CA LEU A 41 -11.63 -0.84 7.86
C LEU A 41 -11.53 0.49 7.10
N GLY A 42 -12.64 0.99 6.53
CA GLY A 42 -12.67 2.25 5.78
C GLY A 42 -11.75 2.28 4.54
N LEU A 43 -11.32 1.11 4.05
CA LEU A 43 -10.36 1.02 2.96
C LEU A 43 -11.02 1.25 1.59
N ARG A 44 -10.31 1.95 0.72
CA ARG A 44 -10.63 1.98 -0.72
C ARG A 44 -10.01 0.77 -1.41
N ALA A 45 -10.47 0.47 -2.63
CA ALA A 45 -9.97 -0.68 -3.40
C ALA A 45 -8.43 -0.66 -3.59
N GLY A 46 -7.84 0.51 -3.85
CA GLY A 46 -6.39 0.65 -4.01
C GLY A 46 -5.61 0.37 -2.71
N ASP A 47 -6.06 0.94 -1.59
CA ASP A 47 -5.42 0.73 -0.28
C ASP A 47 -5.53 -0.73 0.16
N SER A 48 -6.69 -1.35 -0.12
CA SER A 48 -6.94 -2.78 0.10
C SER A 48 -5.98 -3.66 -0.70
N LEU A 49 -5.68 -3.28 -1.95
CA LEU A 49 -4.76 -4.02 -2.80
C LEU A 49 -3.32 -3.93 -2.29
N HIS A 50 -2.87 -2.74 -1.87
CA HIS A 50 -1.54 -2.59 -1.28
C HIS A 50 -1.38 -3.43 -0.01
N ILE A 51 -2.37 -3.45 0.88
CA ILE A 51 -2.36 -4.30 2.07
C ILE A 51 -2.36 -5.78 1.70
N ALA A 52 -3.19 -6.20 0.74
CA ALA A 52 -3.24 -7.60 0.30
C ALA A 52 -1.89 -8.11 -0.23
N ILE A 53 -1.20 -7.30 -1.03
CA ILE A 53 0.14 -7.62 -1.56
C ILE A 53 1.16 -7.73 -0.42
N ALA A 54 1.15 -6.80 0.53
CA ALA A 54 2.06 -6.84 1.67
C ALA A 54 1.82 -8.09 2.54
N VAL A 55 0.56 -8.42 2.80
CA VAL A 55 0.16 -9.64 3.52
C VAL A 55 0.62 -10.90 2.79
N SER A 56 0.41 -10.99 1.47
CA SER A 56 0.81 -12.18 0.69
C SER A 56 2.32 -12.40 0.64
N HIS A 57 3.11 -11.33 0.77
CA HIS A 57 4.57 -11.39 0.80
C HIS A 57 5.15 -11.37 2.23
N GLY A 58 4.33 -11.28 3.28
CA GLY A 58 4.78 -11.18 4.67
C GLY A 58 5.60 -9.91 4.97
N LEU A 59 5.35 -8.82 4.22
CA LEU A 59 6.08 -7.56 4.35
C LEU A 59 5.35 -6.59 5.27
N THR A 60 6.09 -5.66 5.88
CA THR A 60 5.51 -4.59 6.70
C THR A 60 5.00 -3.47 5.81
N VAL A 61 3.78 -2.97 6.09
CA VAL A 61 3.26 -1.77 5.42
C VAL A 61 3.89 -0.53 6.07
N ALA A 62 4.39 0.41 5.27
CA ALA A 62 4.85 1.72 5.75
C ALA A 62 4.01 2.81 5.08
N THR A 63 3.36 3.68 5.85
CA THR A 63 2.39 4.64 5.30
C THR A 63 2.24 5.90 6.14
N LEU A 64 1.98 7.02 5.45
CA LEU A 64 1.53 8.30 6.05
C LEU A 64 0.00 8.35 6.19
N ASP A 65 -0.72 7.39 5.60
CA ASP A 65 -2.17 7.34 5.62
C ASP A 65 -2.66 6.71 6.93
N LYS A 66 -3.34 7.51 7.74
CA LYS A 66 -3.86 7.09 9.06
C LYS A 66 -4.93 6.01 8.96
N VAL A 67 -5.75 6.02 7.91
CA VAL A 67 -6.79 5.00 7.70
C VAL A 67 -6.12 3.68 7.36
N MET A 68 -5.15 3.70 6.44
CA MET A 68 -4.40 2.50 6.07
C MET A 68 -3.60 1.92 7.25
N ALA A 69 -2.98 2.77 8.06
CA ALA A 69 -2.26 2.34 9.27
C ALA A 69 -3.18 1.72 10.32
N THR A 70 -4.36 2.33 10.53
CA THR A 70 -5.39 1.79 11.43
C THR A 70 -5.90 0.45 10.91
N ALA A 71 -6.19 0.33 9.61
CA ALA A 71 -6.66 -0.92 9.03
C ALA A 71 -5.64 -2.05 9.18
N CYS A 72 -4.34 -1.79 8.97
CA CYS A 72 -3.27 -2.78 9.20
C CYS A 72 -3.25 -3.24 10.67
N SER A 73 -3.37 -2.30 11.60
CA SER A 73 -3.43 -2.59 13.03
C SER A 73 -4.65 -3.44 13.40
N THR A 74 -5.83 -3.13 12.86
CA THR A 74 -7.08 -3.86 13.08
C THR A 74 -7.01 -5.31 12.62
N ILE A 75 -6.27 -5.60 11.55
CA ILE A 75 -6.06 -6.97 11.05
C ILE A 75 -4.78 -7.63 11.62
N ALA A 76 -4.14 -7.00 12.61
CA ALA A 76 -2.90 -7.45 13.23
C ALA A 76 -1.74 -7.68 12.23
N HIS A 77 -1.68 -6.89 11.16
CA HIS A 77 -0.60 -6.94 10.18
C HIS A 77 0.49 -5.91 10.54
N PRO A 78 1.80 -6.23 10.39
CA PRO A 78 2.87 -5.30 10.70
C PRO A 78 2.76 -3.97 9.95
N ILE A 79 2.93 -2.87 10.68
CA ILE A 79 2.77 -1.50 10.19
C ILE A 79 3.83 -0.56 10.78
N ILE A 80 4.30 0.37 9.96
CA ILE A 80 5.08 1.54 10.36
C ILE A 80 4.29 2.77 9.92
N ALA A 81 3.66 3.46 10.87
CA ALA A 81 3.08 4.77 10.62
C ALA A 81 4.20 5.82 10.61
N ILE A 82 4.37 6.51 9.48
CA ILE A 82 5.39 7.55 9.28
C ILE A 82 4.77 8.94 9.57
#